data_AF-T1BPF4-F1
#
_entry.id   AF-T1BPF4-F1
#
_cell.length_a   1.000
_cell.length_b   1.000
_cell.length_c   1.000
_cell.angle_alpha   90.00
_cell.angle_beta   90.00
_cell.angle_gamma   90.00
#
_symmetry.space_group_name_H-M   'P 1'
#
loop_
_entity.id
_entity.type
_entity.pdbx_description
1 polymer ?
#
loop_
_entity_poly.entity_id
_entity_poly.type
_entity_poly.pdbx_seq_one_letter_code
_entity_poly.pdbx_strand_id
1 'polypeptide(L)'
;SDGKMHDVKVLDLLLPEAGACYVMDRAYLDFARLYRLDQAGSFFVTRAKRNLNARRVYSAAVDRRTGVICDQRIVLNTFYAARDYPAQLRRIRYRDPETGKNLVFLTNQCLLPALTICALYKSRWHVELFF
;
A
#
# COMPACT_ATOMS: atom_id res chain seq x y z
N SER A 1 -1.37 -7.64 23.78
CA SER A 1 -1.29 -6.30 23.18
C SER A 1 0.14 -5.80 23.01
N ASP A 2 1.17 -6.66 23.13
CA ASP A 2 2.58 -6.27 22.95
C ASP A 2 3.14 -6.47 21.53
N GLY A 3 2.65 -7.45 20.76
CA GLY A 3 3.20 -7.76 19.43
C GLY A 3 3.12 -6.60 18.42
N LYS A 4 2.05 -5.79 18.49
CA LYS A 4 1.86 -4.66 17.56
C LYS A 4 2.87 -3.52 17.77
N MET A 5 3.32 -3.27 18.99
CA MET A 5 4.29 -2.19 19.24
C MET A 5 5.72 -2.61 18.88
N HIS A 6 6.06 -3.89 19.04
CA HIS A 6 7.36 -4.42 18.67
C HIS A 6 7.59 -4.41 17.15
N ASP A 7 6.60 -4.86 16.36
CA ASP A 7 6.76 -4.89 14.90
C ASP A 7 6.80 -3.48 14.27
N VAL A 8 6.11 -2.50 14.88
CA VAL A 8 6.17 -1.10 14.42
C VAL A 8 7.57 -0.52 14.61
N LYS A 9 8.36 -0.99 15.60
CA LYS A 9 9.76 -0.60 15.79
C LYS A 9 10.71 -1.31 14.81
N VAL A 10 10.39 -2.52 14.34
CA VAL A 10 11.22 -3.23 13.35
C VAL A 10 11.39 -2.42 12.06
N LEU A 11 10.34 -1.71 11.62
CA LEU A 11 10.45 -0.83 10.44
C LEU A 11 11.42 0.33 10.62
N ASP A 12 11.74 0.74 11.85
CA ASP A 12 12.75 1.76 12.10
C ASP A 12 14.18 1.20 12.09
N LEU A 13 14.33 -0.12 12.28
CA LEU A 13 15.61 -0.83 12.21
C LEU A 13 15.90 -1.38 10.80
N LEU A 14 14.87 -1.43 9.95
CA LEU A 14 14.98 -1.96 8.60
C LEU A 14 15.75 -0.97 7.71
N LEU A 15 16.89 -1.42 7.17
CA LEU A 15 17.61 -0.73 6.12
C LEU A 15 16.89 -1.01 4.77
N PRO A 16 16.32 0.00 4.11
CA PRO A 16 15.63 -0.21 2.84
C PRO A 16 16.61 -0.64 1.75
N GLU A 17 16.22 -1.67 1.01
CA GLU A 17 16.96 -2.17 -0.15
C GLU A 17 16.32 -1.63 -1.44
N ALA A 18 17.12 -0.99 -2.29
CA ALA A 18 16.63 -0.44 -3.55
C ALA A 18 16.08 -1.56 -4.45
N GLY A 19 14.92 -1.32 -5.06
CA GLY A 19 14.23 -2.32 -5.90
C GLY A 19 13.43 -3.38 -5.13
N ALA A 20 13.65 -3.57 -3.82
CA ALA A 20 12.86 -4.48 -3.01
C ALA A 20 11.42 -3.98 -2.85
N CYS A 21 10.46 -4.91 -2.73
CA CYS A 21 9.04 -4.59 -2.54
C CYS A 21 8.54 -5.06 -1.17
N TYR A 22 8.29 -4.11 -0.26
CA TYR A 22 7.84 -4.36 1.10
C TYR A 22 6.31 -4.46 1.17
N VAL A 23 5.79 -5.63 1.49
CA VAL A 23 4.34 -5.86 1.65
C VAL A 23 3.97 -5.81 3.13
N MET A 24 3.14 -4.86 3.53
CA MET A 24 2.85 -4.59 4.96
C MET A 24 1.36 -4.33 5.24
N ASP A 25 0.91 -4.72 6.43
CA ASP A 25 -0.47 -4.54 6.85
C ASP A 25 -0.82 -3.10 7.22
N ARG A 26 -2.13 -2.82 7.27
CA ARG A 26 -2.69 -1.50 7.61
C ARG A 26 -2.15 -0.93 8.93
N ALA A 27 -1.84 -1.81 9.89
CA ALA A 27 -1.39 -1.41 11.22
C ALA A 27 -0.05 -0.66 11.18
N TYR A 28 0.75 -0.88 10.13
CA TYR A 28 2.07 -0.28 9.95
C TYR A 28 2.05 0.98 9.07
N LEU A 29 0.86 1.46 8.68
CA LEU A 29 0.75 2.63 7.82
C LEU A 29 1.16 3.91 8.56
N ASP A 30 2.39 4.34 8.28
CA ASP A 30 3.02 5.60 8.64
C ASP A 30 3.59 6.25 7.37
N PHE A 31 3.13 7.45 7.03
CA PHE A 31 3.48 8.09 5.76
C PHE A 31 4.94 8.54 5.68
N ALA A 32 5.53 8.96 6.80
CA ALA A 32 6.95 9.33 6.83
C ALA A 32 7.83 8.10 6.56
N ARG A 33 7.48 6.94 7.12
CA ARG A 33 8.18 5.68 6.85
C ARG A 33 8.02 5.21 5.41
N LEU A 34 6.81 5.28 4.87
CA LEU A 34 6.59 4.97 3.45
C LEU A 34 7.41 5.87 2.54
N TYR A 35 7.52 7.16 2.88
CA TYR A 35 8.32 8.09 2.11
C TYR A 35 9.82 7.79 2.21
N ARG A 36 10.32 7.35 3.38
CA ARG A 36 11.71 6.85 3.51
C ARG A 36 11.98 5.67 2.59
N LEU A 37 11.06 4.70 2.47
CA LEU A 37 11.19 3.58 1.52
C LEU A 37 11.22 4.09 0.07
N ASP A 38 10.32 5.02 -0.28
CA ASP A 38 10.24 5.61 -1.60
C ASP A 38 11.55 6.34 -1.98
N GLN A 39 12.09 7.15 -1.08
CA GLN A 39 13.36 7.86 -1.28
C GLN A 39 14.57 6.92 -1.39
N ALA A 40 14.51 5.74 -0.79
CA ALA A 40 15.55 4.73 -0.90
C ALA A 40 15.46 3.90 -2.21
N GLY A 41 14.51 4.21 -3.10
CA GLY A 41 14.27 3.45 -4.33
C GLY A 41 13.61 2.10 -4.09
N SER A 42 13.07 1.87 -2.89
CA SER A 42 12.28 0.68 -2.55
C SER A 42 10.81 0.88 -2.91
N PHE A 43 10.10 -0.22 -3.09
CA PHE A 43 8.67 -0.24 -3.30
C PHE A 43 7.93 -0.72 -2.06
N PHE A 44 6.66 -0.34 -1.93
CA PHE A 44 5.80 -0.91 -0.91
C PHE A 44 4.40 -1.22 -1.42
N VAL A 45 3.73 -2.17 -0.79
CA VAL A 45 2.30 -2.44 -0.95
C VAL A 45 1.67 -2.53 0.44
N THR A 46 0.70 -1.67 0.71
CA THR A 46 -0.01 -1.68 1.99
C THR A 46 -1.51 -1.44 1.83
N ARG A 47 -2.25 -1.69 2.90
CA ARG A 47 -3.68 -1.42 3.00
C ARG A 47 -3.94 0.04 3.35
N ALA A 48 -4.82 0.69 2.60
CA ALA A 48 -5.33 2.00 3.00
C ALA A 48 -6.15 1.91 4.30
N LYS A 49 -6.03 2.91 5.18
CA LYS A 49 -6.97 3.13 6.30
C LYS A 49 -8.36 3.52 5.76
N ARG A 50 -9.43 3.19 6.49
CA ARG A 50 -10.82 3.48 6.04
C ARG A 50 -11.07 4.97 5.86
N ASN A 51 -10.46 5.80 6.70
CA ASN A 51 -10.55 7.26 6.69
C ASN A 51 -9.44 7.94 5.87
N LEU A 52 -8.84 7.24 4.89
CA LEU A 52 -7.83 7.85 4.02
C LEU A 52 -8.43 9.06 3.29
N ASN A 53 -7.93 10.26 3.62
CA ASN A 53 -8.31 11.50 2.96
C ASN A 53 -7.29 11.84 1.87
N ALA A 54 -7.69 11.64 0.61
CA ALA A 54 -6.85 11.89 -0.55
C ALA A 54 -7.70 12.29 -1.75
N ARG A 55 -7.16 13.17 -2.59
CA ARG A 55 -7.77 13.54 -3.88
C ARG A 55 -7.18 12.72 -5.02
N ARG A 56 -8.02 12.40 -6.00
CA ARG A 56 -7.59 11.74 -7.23
C ARG A 56 -6.91 12.75 -8.15
N VAL A 57 -5.76 12.37 -8.68
CA VAL A 57 -5.05 13.11 -9.75
C VAL A 57 -5.37 12.49 -11.10
N TYR A 58 -5.28 11.16 -11.20
CA TYR A 58 -5.52 10.41 -12.44
C TYR A 58 -6.21 9.08 -12.14
N SER A 59 -6.94 8.54 -13.13
CA SER A 59 -7.52 7.20 -13.08
C SER A 59 -7.16 6.46 -14.36
N ALA A 60 -6.45 5.35 -14.24
CA ALA A 60 -6.24 4.45 -15.36
C ALA A 60 -7.54 3.71 -15.71
N ALA A 61 -7.70 3.34 -16.98
CA ALA A 61 -8.72 2.39 -17.40
C ALA A 61 -8.44 1.02 -16.78
N VAL A 62 -9.50 0.31 -16.37
CA VAL A 62 -9.39 -1.01 -15.74
C VAL A 62 -10.44 -1.94 -16.30
N ASP A 63 -10.11 -3.22 -16.45
CA ASP A 63 -11.11 -4.26 -16.68
C ASP A 63 -11.76 -4.66 -15.35
N ARG A 64 -13.02 -4.25 -15.17
CA ARG A 64 -13.78 -4.52 -13.93
C ARG A 64 -14.11 -5.99 -13.73
N ARG A 65 -14.05 -6.83 -14.78
CA ARG A 65 -14.27 -8.28 -14.69
C ARG A 65 -13.20 -8.95 -13.83
N THR A 66 -12.03 -8.33 -13.73
CA THR A 66 -10.91 -8.82 -12.91
C THR A 66 -11.05 -8.51 -11.42
N GLY A 67 -12.13 -7.81 -11.01
CA GLY A 67 -12.33 -7.35 -9.63
C GLY A 67 -11.66 -6.00 -9.33
N VAL A 68 -10.80 -5.48 -10.22
CA VAL A 68 -10.25 -4.12 -10.06
C VAL A 68 -11.34 -3.08 -10.30
N ILE A 69 -11.69 -2.34 -9.25
CA ILE A 69 -12.72 -1.29 -9.28
C ILE A 69 -12.12 0.02 -9.79
N CYS A 70 -10.90 0.36 -9.36
CA CYS A 70 -10.14 1.49 -9.87
C CYS A 70 -8.64 1.33 -9.62
N ASP A 71 -7.86 1.97 -10.48
CA ASP A 71 -6.41 2.15 -10.35
C ASP A 71 -6.09 3.63 -10.59
N GLN A 72 -5.61 4.31 -9.55
CA GLN A 72 -5.60 5.77 -9.49
C GLN A 72 -4.30 6.31 -8.92
N ARG A 73 -3.82 7.43 -9.46
CA ARG A 73 -2.84 8.26 -8.77
C ARG A 73 -3.57 9.25 -7.88
N ILE A 74 -3.12 9.40 -6.65
CA ILE A 74 -3.73 10.24 -5.62
C ILE A 74 -2.68 11.10 -4.92
N VAL A 75 -3.13 12.20 -4.31
CA VAL A 75 -2.33 13.02 -3.38
C VAL A 75 -3.09 13.11 -2.07
N LEU A 76 -2.37 13.04 -0.96
CA LEU A 76 -2.93 13.12 0.39
C LEU A 76 -3.41 14.55 0.66
N ASN A 77 -4.58 14.68 1.29
CA ASN A 77 -5.16 15.99 1.62
C ASN A 77 -4.87 16.42 3.06
N THR A 78 -4.70 15.45 3.97
CA THR A 78 -4.45 15.75 5.39
C THR A 78 -3.07 16.37 5.55
N PHE A 79 -2.99 17.55 6.19
CA PHE A 79 -1.76 18.35 6.32
C PHE A 79 -0.51 17.52 6.69
N TYR A 80 -0.54 16.82 7.83
CA TYR A 80 0.61 16.01 8.26
C TYR A 80 0.91 14.88 7.28
N ALA A 81 -0.10 14.17 6.79
CA ALA A 81 0.08 13.07 5.85
C ALA A 81 0.72 13.55 4.52
N ALA A 82 0.28 14.71 4.00
CA ALA A 82 0.82 15.32 2.80
C ALA A 82 2.23 15.89 3.00
N ARG A 83 2.53 16.39 4.22
CA ARG A 83 3.89 16.80 4.58
C ARG A 83 4.84 15.61 4.67
N ASP A 84 4.38 14.52 5.28
CA ASP A 84 5.19 13.34 5.55
C ASP A 84 5.37 12.46 4.30
N TYR A 85 4.42 12.50 3.35
CA TYR A 85 4.52 11.90 2.03
C TYR A 85 4.04 12.91 0.96
N PRO A 86 4.92 13.80 0.46
CA PRO A 86 4.56 14.85 -0.49
C PRO A 86 4.39 14.35 -1.94
N ALA A 87 4.88 13.15 -2.25
CA ALA A 87 4.77 12.56 -3.58
C ALA A 87 3.36 11.96 -3.85
N GLN A 88 3.09 11.66 -5.12
CA GLN A 88 1.85 10.96 -5.49
C GLN A 88 1.90 9.50 -5.07
N LEU A 89 0.80 8.99 -4.53
CA LEU A 89 0.61 7.57 -4.27
C LEU A 89 -0.28 6.94 -5.34
N ARG A 90 -0.12 5.64 -5.58
CA ARG A 90 -1.06 4.84 -6.34
C ARG A 90 -2.05 4.16 -5.40
N ARG A 91 -3.35 4.35 -5.66
CA ARG A 91 -4.47 3.73 -4.97
C ARG A 91 -5.17 2.75 -5.89
N ILE A 92 -5.25 1.50 -5.46
CA ILE A 92 -6.00 0.45 -6.16
C ILE A 92 -7.18 0.03 -5.28
N ARG A 93 -8.40 0.11 -5.81
CA ARG A 93 -9.59 -0.53 -5.20
C ARG A 93 -9.85 -1.83 -5.91
N TYR A 94 -10.01 -2.90 -5.15
CA TYR A 94 -10.17 -4.25 -5.64
C TYR A 94 -11.28 -4.94 -4.86
N ARG A 95 -12.24 -5.57 -5.54
CA ARG A 95 -13.19 -6.49 -4.93
C ARG A 95 -12.67 -7.89 -5.19
N ASP A 96 -12.24 -8.55 -4.14
CA ASP A 96 -11.71 -9.90 -4.23
C ASP A 96 -12.81 -10.86 -4.73
N PRO A 97 -12.67 -11.51 -5.89
CA PRO A 97 -13.69 -12.40 -6.44
C PRO A 97 -13.94 -13.62 -5.56
N GLU A 98 -12.92 -14.11 -4.85
CA GLU A 98 -13.02 -15.28 -3.98
C GLU A 98 -13.82 -14.98 -2.70
N THR A 99 -13.49 -13.87 -2.03
CA THR A 99 -14.08 -13.55 -0.71
C THR A 99 -15.20 -12.51 -0.76
N GLY A 100 -15.39 -11.86 -1.91
CA GLY A 100 -16.30 -10.73 -2.10
C GLY A 100 -15.86 -9.43 -1.38
N LYS A 101 -14.74 -9.44 -0.65
CA LYS A 101 -14.30 -8.32 0.21
C LYS A 101 -13.77 -7.16 -0.62
N ASN A 102 -14.14 -5.95 -0.19
CA ASN A 102 -13.58 -4.72 -0.76
C ASN A 102 -12.23 -4.38 -0.11
N LEU A 103 -11.23 -4.34 -0.97
CA LEU A 103 -9.83 -4.12 -0.66
C LEU A 103 -9.37 -2.79 -1.25
N VAL A 104 -8.56 -2.04 -0.49
CA VAL A 104 -7.95 -0.79 -0.95
C VAL A 104 -6.47 -0.83 -0.62
N PHE A 105 -5.65 -0.72 -1.66
CA PHE A 105 -4.19 -0.77 -1.57
C PHE A 105 -3.57 0.59 -1.88
N LEU A 106 -2.45 0.87 -1.22
CA LEU A 106 -1.56 1.99 -1.49
C LEU A 106 -0.18 1.45 -1.87
N THR A 107 0.43 2.04 -2.88
CA THR A 107 1.77 1.68 -3.35
C THR A 107 2.44 2.86 -4.06
N ASN A 108 3.76 2.91 -4.05
CA ASN A 108 4.56 3.75 -4.96
C ASN A 108 4.93 3.02 -6.27
N GLN A 109 4.69 1.71 -6.37
CA GLN A 109 4.97 0.91 -7.56
C GLN A 109 3.94 1.19 -8.67
N CYS A 110 4.37 1.97 -9.67
CA CYS A 110 3.52 2.41 -10.78
C CYS A 110 3.70 1.59 -12.07
N LEU A 111 4.74 0.75 -12.16
CA LEU A 111 5.06 -0.01 -13.37
C LEU A 111 4.30 -1.34 -13.45
N LEU A 112 4.04 -1.96 -12.30
CA LEU A 112 3.35 -3.25 -12.27
C LEU A 112 1.84 -3.11 -12.54
N PRO A 113 1.19 -4.08 -13.19
CA PRO A 113 -0.27 -4.12 -13.31
C PRO A 113 -0.96 -4.10 -11.94
N ALA A 114 -2.17 -3.49 -11.88
CA ALA A 114 -2.92 -3.40 -10.63
C ALA A 114 -3.22 -4.77 -9.99
N LEU A 115 -3.47 -5.78 -10.84
CA LEU A 115 -3.67 -7.16 -10.40
C LEU A 115 -2.42 -7.76 -9.75
N THR A 116 -1.22 -7.46 -10.26
CA THR A 116 0.04 -7.90 -9.66
C THR A 116 0.19 -7.32 -8.25
N ILE A 117 -0.16 -6.05 -8.05
CA ILE A 117 -0.15 -5.43 -6.71
C ILE A 117 -1.15 -6.12 -5.77
N CYS A 118 -2.36 -6.46 -6.27
CA CYS A 118 -3.36 -7.17 -5.49
C CYS A 118 -2.87 -8.59 -5.10
N ALA A 119 -2.26 -9.30 -6.05
CA ALA A 119 -1.70 -10.63 -5.85
C ALA A 119 -0.55 -10.61 -4.84
N LEU A 120 0.40 -9.67 -4.95
CA LEU A 120 1.51 -9.49 -3.99
C LEU A 120 0.99 -9.36 -2.56
N TYR A 121 -0.06 -8.57 -2.34
CA TYR A 121 -0.65 -8.45 -1.01
C TYR A 121 -1.38 -9.75 -0.58
N LYS A 122 -2.13 -10.41 -1.47
CA LYS A 122 -2.80 -11.69 -1.14
C LYS A 122 -1.80 -12.81 -0.83
N SER A 123 -0.61 -12.81 -1.43
CA SER A 123 0.46 -13.76 -1.09
C SER A 123 0.90 -13.62 0.37
N ARG A 124 0.79 -12.43 0.97
CA ARG A 124 1.09 -12.25 2.40
C ARG A 124 0.14 -13.04 3.32
N TRP A 125 -1.14 -13.21 2.94
CA TRP A 125 -2.07 -14.07 3.71
C TRP A 125 -1.64 -15.53 3.74
N HIS A 126 -0.89 -15.99 2.73
CA HIS A 126 -0.36 -17.36 2.72
C HIS A 126 0.92 -17.49 3.55
N VAL A 127 1.63 -16.38 3.80
CA VAL A 127 2.86 -16.34 4.62
C VAL A 127 2.54 -16.22 6.11
N GLU A 128 1.31 -15.83 6.50
CA GLU A 128 0.84 -15.81 7.91
C GLU A 128 0.78 -17.21 8.59
N LEU A 129 1.25 -18.28 7.93
CA LEU A 129 1.37 -19.62 8.50
C LEU A 129 2.67 -19.87 9.31
N PHE A 130 3.51 -18.85 9.52
CA PHE A 130 4.73 -19.00 10.32
C PHE A 130 4.85 -17.89 11.36
N PHE A 131 4.24 -18.10 12.53
CA PHE A 131 4.61 -17.49 13.81
C PHE A 131 4.50 -18.53 14.91
#